data_AF-A0A1H4LJC7-F1
#
_entry.id   AF-A0A1H4LJC7-F1
#
_cell.length_a   1.000
_cell.length_b   1.000
_cell.length_c   1.000
_cell.angle_alpha   90.00
_cell.angle_beta   90.00
_cell.angle_gamma   90.00
#
_symmetry.space_group_name_H-M   'P 1'
#
loop_
_entity.id
_entity.type
_entity.pdbx_description
1 polymer ?
#
loop_
_entity_poly.entity_id
_entity_poly.type
_entity_poly.pdbx_seq_one_letter_code
_entity_poly.pdbx_strand_id
1 'polypeptide(L)' 'MRTEQQVKRKWNELKKQKQTLTEQLGQTTENEHQSVESIQILSLQIERVDEAITLLEWVLEQPMGSYHT' A
#
# COMPACT_ATOMS: atom_id res chain seq x y z
N MET A 1 -21.12 5.80 1.55
CA MET A 1 -20.24 4.63 1.37
C MET A 1 -19.42 4.81 0.12
N ARG A 2 -18.13 4.45 0.13
CA ARG A 2 -17.37 4.32 -1.14
C ARG A 2 -17.90 3.10 -1.89
N THR A 3 -18.05 3.18 -3.21
CA THR A 3 -18.44 2.03 -4.03
C THR A 3 -17.30 1.03 -4.12
N GLU A 4 -17.60 -0.24 -4.39
CA GLU A 4 -16.59 -1.28 -4.62
C GLU A 4 -15.54 -0.84 -5.67
N GLN A 5 -15.98 -0.15 -6.71
CA GLN A 5 -15.07 0.42 -7.73
C GLN A 5 -14.12 1.48 -7.15
N GLN A 6 -14.58 2.31 -6.22
CA GLN A 6 -13.73 3.29 -5.55
C GLN A 6 -12.70 2.63 -4.63
N VAL A 7 -13.08 1.53 -3.94
CA VAL A 7 -12.16 0.72 -3.13
C VAL A 7 -11.11 0.04 -4.01
N LYS A 8 -11.52 -0.60 -5.12
CA LYS A 8 -10.60 -1.23 -6.09
C LYS A 8 -9.62 -0.23 -6.70
N ARG A 9 -10.08 0.96 -7.09
CA ARG A 9 -9.21 2.02 -7.61
C ARG A 9 -8.17 2.44 -6.57
N LYS A 10 -8.58 2.67 -5.33
CA LYS A 10 -7.66 3.07 -4.27
C LYS A 10 -6.66 1.96 -3.91
N TRP A 11 -7.11 0.71 -3.89
CA TRP A 11 -6.24 -0.45 -3.69
C TRP A 11 -5.17 -0.57 -4.78
N ASN A 12 -5.54 -0.43 -6.05
CA ASN A 12 -4.59 -0.43 -7.17
C ASN A 12 -3.57 0.71 -7.08
N GLU A 13 -4.03 1.92 -6.71
CA GLU A 13 -3.16 3.07 -6.51
C GLU A 13 -2.13 2.82 -5.40
N LEU A 14 -2.57 2.28 -4.26
CA LEU A 14 -1.68 1.95 -3.14
C LEU A 14 -0.70 0.83 -3.51
N LYS A 15 -1.12 -0.19 -4.27
CA LYS A 15 -0.21 -1.23 -4.78
C LYS A 15 0.89 -0.65 -5.66
N LYS A 16 0.53 0.26 -6.58
CA LYS A 16 1.53 0.96 -7.41
C LYS A 16 2.47 1.81 -6.56
N GLN A 17 1.95 2.51 -5.56
CA GLN A 17 2.76 3.30 -4.62
C GLN A 17 3.75 2.42 -3.84
N LYS A 18 3.30 1.27 -3.31
CA LYS A 18 4.16 0.29 -2.63
C LYS A 18 5.29 -0.17 -3.52
N GLN A 19 5.00 -0.50 -4.78
CA GLN A 19 6.01 -0.94 -5.75
C GLN A 19 7.07 0.15 -5.95
N THR A 20 6.65 1.40 -6.20
CA THR A 20 7.59 2.52 -6.38
C THR A 20 8.46 2.76 -5.15
N LEU A 21 7.89 2.70 -3.94
CA LEU A 21 8.66 2.87 -2.70
C LEU A 21 9.65 1.71 -2.48
N THR A 22 9.27 0.49 -2.86
CA THR A 22 10.13 -0.70 -2.75
C THR A 22 11.30 -0.63 -3.74
N GLU A 23 11.06 -0.18 -4.98
CA GLU A 23 12.11 0.08 -5.97
C GLU A 23 13.08 1.17 -5.48
N GLN A 24 12.57 2.25 -4.89
CA GLN A 24 13.39 3.30 -4.27
C GLN A 24 14.23 2.76 -3.11
N LEU A 25 13.65 1.95 -2.23
CA LEU A 25 14.38 1.32 -1.14
C LEU A 25 15.52 0.41 -1.65
N GLY A 26 15.27 -0.35 -2.72
CA GLY A 26 16.30 -1.17 -3.38
C GLY A 26 17.45 -0.32 -3.89
N GLN A 27 17.16 0.73 -4.65
CA GLN A 27 18.17 1.67 -5.17
C GLN A 27 18.93 2.38 -4.05
N THR A 28 18.25 2.75 -2.97
CA THR A 28 18.84 3.37 -1.79
C THR A 28 19.80 2.42 -1.07
N THR A 29 19.44 1.14 -0.96
CA THR A 29 20.27 0.12 -0.29
C THR A 29 21.51 -0.23 -1.13
N GLU A 30 21.41 -0.19 -2.45
CA GLU A 30 22.54 -0.38 -3.37
C GLU A 30 23.53 0.78 -3.38
N ASN A 31 23.09 1.99 -3.02
CA ASN A 31 23.96 3.16 -2.90
C ASN A 31 24.55 3.24 -1.48
N GLU A 32 25.80 2.81 -1.31
CA GLU A 32 26.56 2.82 -0.03
C GLU A 32 26.63 4.20 0.66
N HIS A 33 26.25 5.27 -0.01
CA HIS A 33 26.25 6.64 0.52
C HIS A 33 24.92 7.10 1.14
N GLN A 34 23.87 6.28 1.12
CA GLN A 34 22.61 6.66 1.75
C GLN A 34 22.62 6.43 3.27
N SER A 35 22.03 7.37 4.01
CA SER A 35 21.96 7.25 5.46
C SER A 35 20.99 6.16 5.87
N VAL A 36 21.32 5.47 6.98
CA VAL A 36 20.45 4.48 7.62
C VAL A 36 19.06 5.05 7.93
N GLU A 37 18.99 6.36 8.22
CA GLU A 37 17.74 7.09 8.44
C GLU A 37 16.85 7.11 7.18
N SER A 38 17.39 7.35 5.99
CA SER A 38 16.62 7.33 4.74
C SER A 38 16.02 5.95 4.44
N ILE A 39 16.77 4.88 4.70
CA ILE A 39 16.31 3.49 4.59
C ILE A 39 15.14 3.24 5.55
N GLN A 40 15.25 3.67 6.81
CA GLN A 40 14.20 3.49 7.80
C GLN A 40 12.93 4.27 7.43
N ILE A 41 13.06 5.51 6.96
CA ILE A 41 11.93 6.34 6.55
C ILE A 41 11.17 5.70 5.38
N LEU A 42 11.88 5.19 4.37
CA LEU A 42 11.27 4.48 3.24
C LEU A 42 10.59 3.17 3.69
N SER A 43 11.23 2.43 4.59
CA SER A 43 10.67 1.18 5.14
C SER A 43 9.36 1.44 5.90
N LEU A 44 9.31 2.48 6.73
CA LEU A 44 8.10 2.87 7.47
C LEU A 44 6.97 3.33 6.52
N GLN A 45 7.31 4.00 5.41
CA GLN A 45 6.31 4.37 4.41
C GLN A 45 5.72 3.14 3.71
N ILE A 46 6.56 2.15 3.39
CA ILE A 46 6.12 0.88 2.81
C ILE A 46 5.16 0.17 3.77
N GLU A 47 5.51 0.07 5.06
CA GLU A 47 4.68 -0.57 6.09
C GLU A 47 3.29 0.07 6.18
N ARG A 48 3.22 1.41 6.24
CA ARG A 48 1.93 2.13 6.28
C ARG A 48 1.06 1.90 5.05
N VAL A 49 1.69 1.84 3.87
CA VAL A 49 0.96 1.54 2.63
C VAL A 49 0.46 0.10 2.64
N ASP A 50 1.24 -0.83 3.19
CA ASP A 50 0.87 -2.25 3.29
C ASP A 50 -0.30 -2.49 4.24
N GLU A 51 -0.32 -1.82 5.39
CA GLU A 51 -1.46 -1.83 6.30
C GLU A 51 -2.73 -1.31 5.60
N ALA A 52 -2.62 -0.21 4.86
CA ALA A 52 -3.74 0.36 4.11
C ALA A 52 -4.23 -0.55 2.98
N ILE A 53 -3.33 -1.27 2.30
CA ILE A 53 -3.67 -2.27 1.29
C ILE A 53 -4.44 -3.42 1.95
N THR A 54 -3.93 -3.96 3.05
CA THR A 54 -4.53 -5.08 3.80
C THR A 54 -5.97 -4.77 4.22
N LEU A 55 -6.21 -3.55 4.71
CA LEU A 55 -7.56 -3.11 5.09
C LEU A 55 -8.51 -3.05 3.89
N LEU A 56 -8.05 -2.59 2.73
CA LEU A 56 -8.89 -2.55 1.53
C LEU A 56 -9.09 -3.94 0.92
N GLU A 57 -8.10 -4.83 1.01
CA GLU A 57 -8.25 -6.25 0.62
C GLU A 57 -9.35 -6.90 1.45
N TRP A 58 -9.34 -6.70 2.78
CA TRP A 58 -10.39 -7.21 3.65
C TRP A 58 -11.79 -6.72 3.23
N VAL A 59 -11.93 -5.44 2.87
CA VAL A 59 -13.20 -4.85 2.40
C VAL A 59 -13.63 -5.42 1.05
N LEU A 60 -12.70 -5.71 0.14
CA LEU A 60 -12.99 -6.29 -1.17
C LEU A 60 -13.35 -7.78 -1.11
N GLU A 61 -12.82 -8.50 -0.13
CA GLU A 61 -13.07 -9.92 0.10
C GLU A 61 -14.27 -10.19 1.01
N GLN A 62 -14.82 -9.18 1.69
CA GLN A 62 -16.08 -9.35 2.41
C GLN A 62 -17.19 -9.81 1.43
N PRO A 63 -17.93 -10.89 1.74
CA PRO A 63 -19.11 -11.22 0.95
C PRO A 63 -20.03 -10.00 0.99
N MET A 64 -20.43 -9.51 -0.18
CA MET A 64 -21.45 -8.47 -0.33
C MET A 64 -22.78 -9.05 0.17
N GLY A 65 -22.91 -9.15 1.50
CA GLY A 65 -24.15 -9.48 2.18
C GLY A 65 -25.15 -8.43 1.74
N SER A 66 -26.19 -8.89 1.07
CA SER A 66 -27.31 -8.10 0.59
C SER A 66 -28.00 -7.41 1.78
N TYR A 67 -27.45 -6.29 2.25
CA TYR A 67 -28.18 -5.30 3.05
C TYR A 67 -29.00 -4.44 2.08
N HIS A 68 -29.88 -5.09 1.35
CA HIS A 68 -31.06 -4.51 0.71
C HIS A 68 -32.20 -5.44 1.09
N THR A 69 -32.84 -5.12 2.21
CA THR A 69 -34.24 -5.47 2.52
C THR A 69 -34.97 -4.16 2.73
#